data_AF-A0AAW2RA99-F1
#
_entry.id   AF-A0AAW2RA99-F1
#
_cell.length_a   1.000
_cell.length_b   1.000
_cell.length_c   1.000
_cell.angle_alpha   90.00
_cell.angle_beta   90.00
_cell.angle_gamma   90.00
#
_symmetry.space_group_name_H-M   'P 1'
#
loop_
_entity.id
_entity.type
_entity.pdbx_description
1 polymer ?
#
loop_
_entity_poly.entity_id
_entity_poly.type
_entity_poly.pdbx_seq_one_letter_code
_entity_poly.pdbx_strand_id
1 'polypeptide(L)'
;MAVDFRHKDVLLVKSVREFDARKRPYQELVDWRLAGRYDDGELVRLIKLGIACTRSNPELRPSMRQIVSILDGNDQWFVEARQKKEKREEWRQRNASALSLTRRIQALGIQ
;
A
#
# COMPACT_ATOMS: atom_id res chain seq x y z
N MET A 1 11.69 -0.17 -17.90
CA MET A 1 11.53 -1.33 -16.97
C MET A 1 10.25 -2.03 -17.37
N ALA A 2 10.33 -3.28 -17.84
CA ALA A 2 9.15 -4.10 -18.06
C ALA A 2 8.66 -4.62 -16.69
N VAL A 3 7.34 -4.62 -16.49
CA VAL A 3 6.74 -5.20 -15.28
C VAL A 3 6.72 -6.71 -15.44
N ASP A 4 7.38 -7.45 -14.56
CA ASP A 4 7.40 -8.92 -14.62
C ASP A 4 6.09 -9.50 -14.08
N PHE A 5 5.19 -9.87 -15.00
CA PHE A 5 3.88 -10.42 -14.64
C PHE A 5 3.93 -11.84 -14.08
N ARG A 6 5.07 -12.53 -14.10
CA ARG A 6 5.21 -13.90 -13.54
C ARG A 6 5.03 -13.93 -12.02
N HIS A 7 5.29 -12.81 -11.36
CA HIS A 7 5.17 -12.72 -9.91
C HIS A 7 3.70 -12.65 -9.49
N LYS A 8 3.34 -13.34 -8.40
CA LYS A 8 1.96 -13.31 -7.84
C LYS A 8 1.54 -11.91 -7.37
N ASP A 9 2.54 -11.06 -7.11
CA ASP A 9 2.48 -9.75 -6.45
C ASP A 9 2.84 -8.59 -7.40
N VAL A 10 2.42 -8.66 -8.67
CA VAL A 10 2.73 -7.64 -9.70
C VAL A 10 2.26 -6.23 -9.30
N LEU A 11 1.12 -6.13 -8.62
CA LEU A 11 0.55 -4.85 -8.19
C LEU A 11 1.03 -4.52 -6.78
N LEU A 12 2.05 -3.66 -6.68
CA LEU A 12 2.64 -3.24 -5.40
C LEU A 12 1.59 -2.83 -4.36
N VAL A 13 0.62 -1.99 -4.74
CA VAL A 13 -0.44 -1.51 -3.84
C VAL A 13 -1.29 -2.67 -3.31
N LYS A 14 -1.60 -3.66 -4.16
CA LYS A 14 -2.35 -4.86 -3.75
C LYS A 14 -1.52 -5.66 -2.74
N SER A 15 -0.25 -5.90 -3.05
CA SER A 15 0.64 -6.73 -2.23
C SER A 15 0.90 -6.12 -0.86
N VAL A 16 1.16 -4.81 -0.79
CA VAL A 16 1.31 -4.08 0.48
C VAL A 16 0.01 -4.11 1.31
N ARG A 17 -1.16 -3.99 0.67
CA ARG A 17 -2.45 -4.10 1.37
C ARG A 17 -2.72 -5.50 1.90
N GLU A 18 -2.38 -6.55 1.15
CA GLU A 18 -2.51 -7.92 1.63
C GLU A 18 -1.51 -8.22 2.74
N PHE A 19 -0.34 -7.62 2.69
CA PHE A 19 0.67 -7.66 3.76
C PHE A 19 0.13 -7.05 5.06
N ASP A 20 -0.42 -5.84 5.00
CA ASP A 20 -1.06 -5.14 6.11
C ASP A 20 -2.26 -5.92 6.68
N ALA A 21 -3.13 -6.44 5.80
CA ALA A 21 -4.31 -7.21 6.21
C ALA A 21 -3.93 -8.51 6.96
N ARG A 22 -2.79 -9.11 6.64
CA ARG A 22 -2.26 -10.30 7.33
C ARG A 22 -1.48 -9.95 8.60
N LYS A 23 -1.33 -8.66 8.93
CA LYS A 23 -0.53 -8.16 10.06
C LYS A 23 0.90 -8.70 10.08
N ARG A 24 1.50 -8.85 8.90
CA ARG A 24 2.91 -9.26 8.80
C ARG A 24 3.84 -8.12 9.27
N PRO A 25 5.06 -8.44 9.76
CA PRO A 25 6.05 -7.45 10.16
C PRO A 25 6.48 -6.55 8.99
N TYR A 26 6.28 -5.23 9.09
CA TYR A 26 6.57 -4.29 7.99
C TYR A 26 8.04 -4.27 7.55
N GLN A 27 8.96 -4.76 8.38
CA GLN A 27 10.38 -4.94 8.06
C GLN A 27 10.59 -5.82 6.82
N GLU A 28 9.69 -6.77 6.53
CA GLU A 28 9.80 -7.62 5.33
C GLU A 28 9.47 -6.87 4.03
N LEU A 29 8.92 -5.65 4.12
CA LEU A 29 8.68 -4.77 2.96
C LEU A 29 9.87 -3.85 2.67
N VAL A 30 10.87 -3.82 3.54
CA VAL A 30 12.01 -2.91 3.43
C VAL A 30 12.91 -3.33 2.27
N ASP A 31 13.35 -2.35 1.49
CA ASP A 31 14.37 -2.58 0.48
C ASP A 31 15.66 -3.08 1.15
N TRP A 32 16.09 -4.29 0.78
CA TRP A 32 17.31 -4.93 1.28
C TRP A 32 18.56 -4.07 1.10
N ARG A 33 18.57 -3.16 0.10
CA ARG A 33 19.66 -2.23 -0.17
C ARG A 33 19.86 -1.18 0.92
N LEU A 34 18.85 -0.94 1.75
CA LEU A 34 18.98 -0.07 2.92
C LEU A 34 19.88 -0.69 3.99
N ALA A 35 20.08 -2.02 3.96
CA ALA A 35 21.00 -2.74 4.84
C ALA A 35 20.77 -2.43 6.34
N GLY A 36 19.50 -2.38 6.76
CA GLY A 36 19.12 -2.07 8.15
C GLY A 36 19.27 -0.59 8.53
N ARG A 37 19.65 0.30 7.60
CA ARG A 37 19.81 1.73 7.86
C ARG A 37 18.50 2.48 7.66
N TYR A 38 17.56 2.24 8.57
CA TYR A 38 16.28 2.94 8.64
C TYR A 38 15.79 2.97 10.09
N ASP A 39 14.91 3.92 10.40
CA ASP A 39 14.19 3.95 11.66
C ASP A 39 12.89 3.14 11.56
N ASP A 40 12.64 2.26 12.53
CA ASP A 40 11.44 1.40 12.55
C ASP A 40 10.14 2.21 12.66
N GLY A 41 10.16 3.32 13.40
CA GLY A 41 9.01 4.22 13.55
C GLY A 41 8.68 4.92 12.23
N GLU A 42 9.68 5.49 11.57
CA GLU A 42 9.55 6.11 10.25
C GLU A 42 9.08 5.10 9.19
N LEU A 43 9.60 3.88 9.21
CA LEU A 43 9.17 2.81 8.31
C LEU A 43 7.66 2.53 8.47
N VAL A 44 7.22 2.31 9.71
CA VAL A 44 5.82 2.03 10.03
C VAL A 44 4.93 3.20 9.59
N ARG A 45 5.39 4.44 9.82
CA ARG A 45 4.68 5.66 9.43
C ARG A 45 4.52 5.75 7.92
N LEU A 46 5.60 5.58 7.16
CA LEU A 46 5.59 5.66 5.69
C LEU A 46 4.70 4.59 5.06
N ILE A 47 4.71 3.36 5.58
CA ILE A 47 3.85 2.29 5.07
C ILE A 47 2.37 2.62 5.32
N LYS A 48 2.02 3.04 6.54
CA LYS A 48 0.64 3.45 6.86
C LYS A 48 0.18 4.63 6.01
N LEU A 49 1.06 5.61 5.81
CA LEU A 49 0.81 6.78 4.96
C LEU A 49 0.60 6.35 3.49
N GLY A 50 1.46 5.49 2.95
CA GLY A 50 1.33 4.96 1.60
C GLY A 50 0.01 4.21 1.38
N ILE A 51 -0.41 3.39 2.35
CA ILE A 51 -1.72 2.70 2.31
C ILE A 51 -2.88 3.71 2.34
N ALA A 52 -2.77 4.78 3.12
CA ALA A 52 -3.77 5.84 3.20
C ALA A 52 -3.89 6.64 1.89
N CYS A 53 -2.75 7.02 1.29
CA CYS A 53 -2.70 7.74 0.02
C CYS A 53 -3.23 6.92 -1.17
N THR A 54 -3.14 5.59 -1.09
CA THR A 54 -3.55 4.66 -2.17
C THR A 54 -4.91 4.00 -1.93
N ARG A 55 -5.75 4.57 -1.05
CA ARG A 55 -7.14 4.12 -0.87
C ARG A 55 -7.91 4.21 -2.18
N SER A 56 -8.77 3.22 -2.45
CA SER A 56 -9.57 3.20 -3.67
C SER A 56 -10.67 4.26 -3.65
N ASN A 57 -11.09 4.68 -2.45
CA ASN A 57 -11.90 5.88 -2.25
C ASN A 57 -11.06 7.17 -2.15
N PRO A 58 -11.17 8.11 -3.11
CA PRO A 58 -10.46 9.38 -3.05
C PRO A 58 -10.79 10.19 -1.78
N GLU A 59 -12.05 10.17 -1.34
CA GLU A 59 -12.51 10.90 -0.15
C GLU A 59 -11.89 10.41 1.17
N LEU A 60 -11.26 9.23 1.17
CA LEU A 60 -10.60 8.69 2.34
C LEU A 60 -9.10 8.97 2.35
N ARG A 61 -8.54 9.58 1.30
CA ARG A 61 -7.11 9.88 1.19
C ARG A 61 -6.79 11.14 2.01
N PRO A 62 -5.61 11.22 2.64
CA PRO A 62 -5.17 12.43 3.30
C PRO A 62 -4.93 13.56 2.29
N SER A 63 -5.15 14.81 2.70
CA SER A 63 -4.76 15.99 1.93
C SER A 63 -3.24 16.18 1.97
N MET A 64 -2.67 16.95 1.03
CA MET A 64 -1.24 17.23 1.04
C MET A 64 -0.75 17.86 2.34
N ARG A 65 -1.54 18.74 2.97
CA ARG A 65 -1.23 19.31 4.28
C ARG A 65 -1.13 18.25 5.37
N GLN A 66 -2.04 17.28 5.37
CA GLN A 66 -2.02 16.16 6.31
C GLN A 66 -0.82 15.24 6.03
N ILE A 67 -0.52 14.96 4.75
CA ILE A 67 0.63 14.15 4.34
C ILE A 67 1.92 14.76 4.86
N VAL A 68 2.16 16.06 4.63
CA VAL A 68 3.37 16.74 5.11
C VAL A 68 3.44 16.72 6.63
N SER A 69 2.33 17.02 7.33
CA SER A 69 2.31 16.97 8.79
C SER A 69 2.66 15.57 9.34
N ILE A 70 2.19 14.50 8.69
CA ILE A 70 2.57 13.13 9.07
C ILE A 70 4.06 12.93 8.82
N LEU A 71 4.60 13.33 7.67
CA LEU A 71 6.03 13.22 7.37
C LEU A 71 6.93 14.01 8.34
N ASP A 72 6.41 15.09 8.94
CA ASP A 72 7.08 15.84 10.02
C ASP A 72 6.98 15.14 11.39
N GLY A 73 6.44 13.92 11.46
CA GLY A 73 6.34 13.10 12.67
C GLY A 73 5.02 13.22 13.42
N ASN A 74 4.03 13.96 12.92
CA ASN A 74 2.73 14.09 13.58
C ASN A 74 1.77 12.94 13.22
N ASP A 75 1.72 11.93 14.08
CA ASP A 75 0.88 10.74 13.88
C ASP A 75 -0.59 10.92 14.29
N GLN A 76 -1.00 12.11 14.74
CA GLN A 76 -2.37 12.37 15.24
C GLN A 76 -3.45 12.03 14.19
N TRP A 77 -3.16 12.27 12.90
CA TRP A 77 -4.07 11.93 11.81
C TRP A 77 -4.46 10.45 11.79
N PHE A 78 -3.54 9.54 12.15
CA PHE A 78 -3.83 8.10 12.17
C PHE A 78 -4.82 7.71 13.27
N VAL A 79 -4.87 8.47 14.37
CA VAL A 79 -5.83 8.26 15.46
C VAL A 79 -7.24 8.57 14.97
N GLU A 80 -7.42 9.71 14.31
CA GLU A 80 -8.69 10.17 13.74
C GLU A 80 -9.14 9.29 12.57
N ALA A 81 -8.20 8.92 11.70
CA ALA A 81 -8.47 8.11 10.50
C ALA A 81 -8.77 6.63 10.79
N ARG A 82 -8.59 6.17 12.05
CA ARG A 82 -8.82 4.77 12.46
C ARG A 82 -10.24 4.29 12.17
N GLN A 83 -11.22 5.21 12.18
CA GLN A 83 -12.63 4.91 11.91
C GLN A 83 -12.96 4.81 10.42
N LYS A 84 -12.06 5.28 9.54
CA LYS A 84 -12.28 5.40 8.09
C LYS A 84 -11.46 4.38 7.30
N LYS A 85 -11.35 3.15 7.80
CA LYS A 85 -10.64 2.08 7.09
C LYS A 85 -11.53 1.47 6.01
N GLU A 86 -11.09 1.58 4.78
CA GLU A 86 -11.67 0.89 3.62
C GLU A 86 -11.54 -0.62 3.79
N LYS A 87 -12.64 -1.35 3.58
CA LYS A 87 -12.63 -2.81 3.68
C LYS A 87 -11.91 -3.45 2.50
N ARG A 88 -11.42 -4.68 2.69
CA ARG A 88 -10.70 -5.42 1.64
C ARG A 88 -11.59 -5.68 0.43
N GLU A 89 -12.86 -6.01 0.68
CA GLU A 89 -13.88 -6.31 -0.31
C GLU A 89 -14.21 -5.07 -1.14
N GLU A 90 -14.41 -3.93 -0.47
CA GLU A 90 -14.64 -2.63 -1.11
C GLU A 90 -13.48 -2.26 -2.04
N TRP A 91 -12.23 -2.40 -1.57
CA TRP A 91 -11.06 -2.14 -2.40
C TRP A 91 -11.00 -3.06 -3.62
N ARG A 92 -11.28 -4.37 -3.44
CA ARG A 92 -11.31 -5.34 -4.54
C ARG A 92 -12.40 -5.02 -5.56
N GLN A 93 -13.57 -4.59 -5.09
CA GLN A 93 -14.69 -4.23 -5.95
C GLN A 93 -14.33 -3.02 -6.82
N ARG A 94 -13.78 -1.95 -6.21
CA ARG A 94 -13.37 -0.75 -6.97
C ARG A 94 -12.20 -1.00 -7.92
N ASN A 95 -11.31 -1.94 -7.59
CA ASN A 95 -10.15 -2.29 -8.41
C ASN A 95 -10.39 -3.53 -9.30
N ALA A 96 -11.64 -3.99 -9.45
CA ALA A 96 -11.95 -5.26 -10.13
C ALA A 96 -11.41 -5.29 -11.57
N SER A 97 -11.52 -4.21 -12.32
CA SER A 97 -11.03 -4.09 -13.70
C SER A 97 -9.50 -4.21 -13.77
N ALA A 98 -8.78 -3.52 -12.89
CA ALA A 98 -7.31 -3.61 -12.82
C ALA A 98 -6.86 -5.03 -12.46
N LEU A 99 -7.54 -5.65 -11.48
CA LEU A 99 -7.26 -7.04 -11.08
C LEU A 99 -7.55 -8.04 -12.20
N SER A 100 -8.61 -7.82 -12.99
CA SER A 100 -8.94 -8.66 -14.15
C SER A 100 -7.90 -8.54 -15.26
N LEU A 101 -7.46 -7.31 -15.56
CA LEU A 101 -6.39 -7.07 -16.53
C LEU A 101 -5.08 -7.77 -16.13
N THR A 102 -4.65 -7.66 -14.88
CA THR A 102 -3.45 -8.37 -14.40
C THR A 102 -3.58 -9.88 -14.57
N ARG A 103 -4.74 -10.47 -14.21
CA ARG A 103 -4.96 -11.92 -14.39
C ARG A 103 -4.91 -12.33 -15.87
N ARG A 104 -5.46 -11.51 -16.76
CA ARG A 104 -5.41 -11.77 -18.21
C ARG A 104 -3.98 -11.75 -18.72
N ILE A 105 -3.19 -10.74 -18.35
CA ILE A 105 -1.78 -10.65 -18.76
C ILE A 105 -1.00 -11.87 -18.26
N GLN A 106 -1.22 -12.28 -17.00
CA GLN A 106 -0.62 -13.48 -16.42
C GLN A 106 -1.00 -14.75 -17.18
N ALA A 107 -2.27 -14.89 -17.57
CA ALA A 107 -2.75 -16.05 -18.32
C ALA A 107 -2.17 -16.14 -19.75
N LEU A 108 -1.80 -15.00 -20.34
CA LEU A 108 -1.20 -14.94 -21.68
C LEU A 108 0.30 -15.26 -21.67
N GLY A 109 0.94 -15.33 -20.49
CA GLY A 109 2.38 -15.63 -20.39
C GLY A 109 3.30 -14.56 -21.02
N ILE A 110 2.79 -13.32 -21.17
CA ILE A 110 3.54 -12.20 -21.76
C ILE A 110 4.70 -11.84 -20.84
N GLN A 111 5.91 -11.78 -21.42
CA GLN A 111 7.19 -11.51 -20.76
C GLN A 111 7.61 -10.04 -20.93
#